data_AF-T2JCA1-F1
#
_entry.id   AF-T2JCA1-F1
#
_cell.length_a   1.000
_cell.length_b   1.000
_cell.length_c   1.000
_cell.angle_alpha   90.00
_cell.angle_beta   90.00
_cell.angle_gamma   90.00
#
_symmetry.space_group_name_H-M   'P 1'
#
loop_
_entity.id
_entity.type
_entity.pdbx_description
1 polymer ?
#
loop_
_entity_poly.entity_id
_entity_poly.type
_entity_poly.pdbx_seq_one_letter_code
_entity_poly.pdbx_strand_id
1 'polypeptide(L)'
;MRSWFERDQIKQAIDKLISDKDSSRVVMSLWDVKDYENNDSPPCLNHIWVRIVDDELSLTATFRSNDMFSAWPANAMGLRELQQHIIEEVNNKYQHNFQLGPLIIISQSAHIYSDCWEHADKVIETEYRRICQQRTYNDPSGSFLISIKDNEIIVEHITPGSGEVVNCYSGKTARKLYQQIADTCPSLEIKHAMYLGTELQKAEICLVKNLDSYQQDKPLIINLSVY
;
A
#
# COMPACT_ATOMS: atom_id res chain seq x y z
N MET A 1 9.31 28.75 6.78
CA MET A 1 10.18 28.19 5.72
C MET A 1 10.73 29.23 4.75
N ARG A 2 9.94 30.19 4.24
CA ARG A 2 10.45 31.23 3.31
C ARG A 2 11.32 32.33 3.95
N SER A 3 11.29 32.45 5.27
CA SER A 3 12.10 33.42 6.03
C SER A 3 12.72 32.80 7.29
N TRP A 4 12.59 31.48 7.47
CA TRP A 4 13.08 30.81 8.67
C TRP A 4 14.60 30.73 8.62
N PHE A 5 15.28 31.03 9.73
CA PHE A 5 16.72 31.28 9.76
C PHE A 5 17.19 32.39 8.80
N GLU A 6 16.33 33.37 8.51
CA GLU A 6 16.60 34.47 7.57
C GLU A 6 16.88 33.99 6.13
N ARG A 7 16.43 32.77 5.79
CA ARG A 7 16.60 32.17 4.46
C ARG A 7 15.25 31.73 3.89
N ASP A 8 15.13 31.83 2.57
CA ASP A 8 14.09 31.10 1.83
C ASP A 8 14.62 29.70 1.49
N GLN A 9 14.35 28.76 2.40
CA GLN A 9 14.81 27.39 2.28
C GLN A 9 14.13 26.65 1.10
N ILE A 10 12.90 27.04 0.72
CA ILE A 10 12.20 26.45 -0.44
C ILE A 10 12.90 26.87 -1.72
N LYS A 11 13.21 28.16 -1.86
CA LYS A 11 13.97 28.66 -3.01
C LYS A 11 15.36 28.00 -3.09
N GLN A 12 16.05 27.85 -1.96
CA GLN A 12 17.34 27.16 -1.92
C GLN A 12 17.23 25.70 -2.35
N ALA A 13 16.16 25.00 -1.95
CA ALA A 13 15.93 23.62 -2.36
C ALA A 13 15.73 23.50 -3.87
N ILE A 14 14.87 24.36 -4.46
CA ILE A 14 14.63 24.40 -5.90
C ILE A 14 15.92 24.73 -6.66
N ASP A 15 16.62 25.80 -6.28
CA ASP A 15 17.88 26.22 -6.93
C ASP A 15 18.95 25.11 -6.84
N LYS A 16 18.98 24.35 -5.72
CA LYS A 16 19.89 23.22 -5.55
C LYS A 16 19.54 22.04 -6.45
N LEU A 17 18.27 21.67 -6.57
CA LEU A 17 17.82 20.60 -7.47
C LEU A 17 18.07 20.94 -8.94
N ILE A 18 17.91 22.22 -9.33
CA ILE A 18 18.21 22.69 -10.69
C ILE A 18 19.71 22.64 -10.98
N SER A 19 20.56 23.02 -10.02
CA SER A 19 22.01 22.97 -10.22
C SER A 19 22.59 21.55 -10.11
N ASP A 20 21.96 20.66 -9.35
CA ASP A 20 22.44 19.32 -9.03
C ASP A 20 21.25 18.41 -8.66
N LYS A 21 20.67 17.78 -9.69
CA LYS A 21 19.47 16.93 -9.55
C LYS A 21 19.67 15.74 -8.60
N ASP A 22 20.90 15.22 -8.52
CA ASP A 22 21.25 14.02 -7.75
C ASP A 22 21.68 14.35 -6.30
N SER A 23 21.59 15.62 -5.91
CA SER A 23 22.00 16.12 -4.60
C SER A 23 21.30 15.38 -3.46
N SER A 24 22.09 14.87 -2.50
CA SER A 24 21.62 14.39 -1.19
C SER A 24 21.44 15.50 -0.14
N ARG A 25 21.71 16.76 -0.51
CA ARG A 25 21.86 17.87 0.43
C ARG A 25 20.67 18.83 0.45
N VAL A 26 19.56 18.46 -0.18
CA VAL A 26 18.36 19.30 -0.22
C VAL A 26 17.55 19.04 1.04
N VAL A 27 17.82 19.86 2.05
CA VAL A 27 17.23 19.76 3.39
C VAL A 27 16.67 21.10 3.80
N MET A 28 15.45 21.11 4.32
CA MET A 28 14.85 22.25 4.99
C MET A 28 14.67 21.89 6.46
N SER A 29 15.17 22.75 7.36
CA SER A 29 15.01 22.60 8.80
C SER A 29 14.08 23.67 9.35
N LEU A 30 13.17 23.23 10.20
CA LEU A 30 12.33 24.10 11.02
C LEU A 30 12.79 24.09 12.49
N TRP A 31 13.64 23.14 12.90
CA TRP A 31 14.13 23.06 14.27
C TRP A 31 15.34 23.97 14.50
N ASP A 32 15.22 24.92 15.43
CA ASP A 32 16.33 25.69 16.00
C ASP A 32 16.76 25.07 17.34
N VAL A 33 18.04 25.11 17.68
CA VAL A 33 18.52 24.75 19.02
C VAL A 33 17.87 25.64 20.09
N LYS A 34 17.55 26.89 19.77
CA LYS A 34 16.81 27.80 20.66
C LYS A 34 15.39 27.32 20.97
N ASP A 35 14.82 26.44 20.17
CA ASP A 35 13.49 25.87 20.43
C ASP A 35 13.50 24.98 21.69
N TYR A 36 14.68 24.55 22.18
CA TYR A 36 14.80 23.91 23.49
C TYR A 36 14.62 24.88 24.66
N GLU A 37 14.99 26.15 24.47
CA GLU A 37 14.92 27.19 25.50
C GLU A 37 13.54 27.89 25.49
N ASN A 38 12.78 27.71 24.41
CA ASN A 38 11.51 28.36 24.20
C ASN A 38 10.36 27.50 24.75
N ASN A 39 9.62 28.02 25.74
CA ASN A 39 8.45 27.34 26.31
C ASN A 39 7.23 27.38 25.37
N ASP A 40 7.26 28.21 24.33
CA ASP A 40 6.19 28.34 23.36
C ASP A 40 6.35 27.27 22.26
N SER A 41 5.66 26.14 22.46
CA SER A 41 5.30 25.13 21.44
C SER A 41 6.33 24.95 20.30
N PRO A 42 7.44 24.24 20.54
CA PRO A 42 8.48 24.05 19.53
C PRO A 42 7.92 23.31 18.30
N PRO A 43 8.51 23.48 17.11
CA PRO A 43 7.89 23.02 15.86
C PRO A 43 7.68 21.50 15.85
N CYS A 44 6.49 21.06 15.45
CA CYS A 44 6.15 19.64 15.33
C CYS A 44 6.84 18.98 14.14
N LEU A 45 6.83 19.65 12.98
CA LEU A 45 7.62 19.29 11.81
C LEU A 45 9.06 19.79 12.02
N ASN A 46 10.05 18.93 11.90
CA ASN A 46 11.45 19.29 12.16
C ASN A 46 12.24 19.44 10.88
N HIS A 47 12.23 18.42 10.03
CA HIS A 47 13.06 18.37 8.83
C HIS A 47 12.26 17.89 7.63
N ILE A 48 12.58 18.44 6.47
CA ILE A 48 12.12 17.97 5.17
C ILE A 48 13.36 17.67 4.32
N TRP A 49 13.47 16.45 3.82
CA TRP A 49 14.42 16.05 2.80
C TRP A 49 13.72 15.94 1.45
N VAL A 50 14.34 16.44 0.40
CA VAL A 50 13.86 16.30 -0.97
C VAL A 50 14.94 15.64 -1.82
N ARG A 51 14.55 14.74 -2.71
CA ARG A 51 15.49 14.03 -3.59
C ARG A 51 14.83 13.64 -4.88
N ILE A 52 15.56 13.73 -5.99
CA ILE A 52 15.16 13.14 -7.26
C ILE A 52 15.95 11.83 -7.42
N VAL A 53 15.23 10.73 -7.60
CA VAL A 53 15.78 9.39 -7.88
C VAL A 53 14.90 8.75 -8.93
N ASP A 54 15.50 8.17 -9.98
CA ASP A 54 14.77 7.56 -11.10
C ASP A 54 13.68 8.47 -11.68
N ASP A 55 14.04 9.75 -11.85
CA ASP A 55 13.17 10.83 -12.32
C ASP A 55 11.95 11.14 -11.42
N GLU A 56 11.88 10.57 -10.22
CA GLU A 56 10.84 10.85 -9.24
C GLU A 56 11.34 11.77 -8.12
N LEU A 57 10.64 12.90 -7.90
CA LEU A 57 10.92 13.78 -6.77
C LEU A 57 10.21 13.24 -5.52
N SER A 58 10.99 12.64 -4.62
CA SER A 58 10.55 12.20 -3.30
C SER A 58 10.69 13.32 -2.26
N LEU A 59 9.76 13.34 -1.29
CA LEU A 59 9.82 14.23 -0.12
C LEU A 59 9.68 13.41 1.16
N THR A 60 10.64 13.54 2.08
CA THR A 60 10.60 12.92 3.41
C THR A 60 10.49 13.98 4.49
N ALA A 61 9.39 13.99 5.23
CA ALA A 61 9.14 14.89 6.36
C ALA A 61 9.28 14.14 7.68
N THR A 62 10.00 14.71 8.65
CA THR A 62 10.13 14.15 10.00
C THR A 62 9.43 15.02 11.03
N PHE A 63 8.49 14.44 11.77
CA PHE A 63 7.76 15.08 12.86
C PHE A 63 8.22 14.53 14.21
N ARG A 64 8.54 15.41 15.17
CA ARG A 64 8.78 14.98 16.57
C ARG A 64 7.49 14.57 17.28
N SER A 65 6.37 15.18 16.89
CA SER A 65 5.05 15.03 17.47
C SER A 65 4.02 15.21 16.37
N ASN A 66 3.08 14.28 16.23
CA ASN A 66 2.11 14.27 15.15
C ASN A 66 0.73 13.84 15.66
N ASP A 67 -0.18 14.80 15.77
CA ASP A 67 -1.60 14.54 16.05
C ASP A 67 -2.22 13.91 14.80
N MET A 68 -2.47 12.61 14.89
CA MET A 68 -2.92 11.78 13.78
C MET A 68 -4.37 12.04 13.39
N PHE A 69 -5.18 12.60 14.29
CA PHE A 69 -6.60 12.83 14.02
C PHE A 69 -6.85 14.24 13.51
N SER A 70 -6.41 15.26 14.25
CA SER A 70 -6.82 16.64 13.96
C SER A 70 -5.89 17.36 12.99
N ALA A 71 -4.60 17.00 12.97
CA ALA A 71 -3.58 17.78 12.25
C ALA A 71 -2.93 17.02 11.09
N TRP A 72 -2.69 15.72 11.25
CA TRP A 72 -1.98 14.91 10.27
C TRP A 72 -2.58 14.98 8.85
N PRO A 73 -3.91 14.88 8.64
CA PRO A 73 -4.46 14.97 7.29
C PRO A 73 -4.11 16.29 6.59
N ALA A 74 -4.26 17.43 7.29
CA ALA A 74 -3.93 18.74 6.76
C ALA A 74 -2.43 18.90 6.52
N ASN A 75 -1.59 18.41 7.45
CA ASN A 75 -0.14 18.42 7.31
C ASN A 75 0.33 17.60 6.10
N ALA A 76 -0.24 16.40 5.89
CA ALA A 76 0.09 15.54 4.76
C ALA A 76 -0.29 16.20 3.42
N MET A 77 -1.47 16.83 3.35
CA MET A 77 -1.88 17.59 2.15
C MET A 77 -0.96 18.80 1.93
N GLY A 78 -0.62 19.56 2.96
CA GLY A 78 0.30 20.69 2.85
C GLY A 78 1.70 20.27 2.38
N LEU A 79 2.20 19.12 2.82
CA LEU A 79 3.47 18.56 2.34
C LEU A 79 3.38 18.06 0.89
N ARG A 80 2.24 17.49 0.49
CA ARG A 80 1.99 17.09 -0.89
C ARG A 80 1.97 18.30 -1.82
N GLU A 81 1.29 19.37 -1.43
CA GLU A 81 1.29 20.64 -2.17
C GLU A 81 2.69 21.27 -2.24
N LEU A 82 3.46 21.22 -1.16
CA LEU A 82 4.86 21.67 -1.18
C LEU A 82 5.70 20.86 -2.17
N GLN A 83 5.55 19.53 -2.18
CA GLN A 83 6.24 18.64 -3.11
C GLN A 83 5.86 18.96 -4.56
N GLN A 84 4.57 19.15 -4.82
CA GLN A 84 4.02 19.53 -6.12
C GLN A 84 4.59 20.88 -6.59
N HIS A 85 4.61 21.89 -5.71
CA HIS A 85 5.17 23.19 -6.02
C HIS A 85 6.67 23.11 -6.38
N ILE A 86 7.46 22.33 -5.62
CA ILE A 86 8.89 22.17 -5.90
C ILE A 86 9.11 21.50 -7.26
N ILE A 87 8.38 20.43 -7.58
CA ILE A 87 8.59 19.71 -8.84
C ILE A 87 8.17 20.54 -10.05
N GLU A 88 7.07 21.30 -9.95
CA GLU A 88 6.63 22.22 -10.99
C GLU A 88 7.69 23.29 -11.28
N GLU A 89 8.23 23.92 -10.22
CA GLU A 89 9.27 24.93 -10.37
C GLU A 89 10.59 24.37 -10.94
N VAL A 90 10.96 23.15 -10.57
CA VAL A 90 12.11 22.46 -11.15
C VAL A 90 11.86 22.17 -12.63
N ASN A 91 10.74 21.53 -12.98
CA ASN A 91 10.39 21.18 -14.37
C ASN A 91 10.22 22.41 -15.27
N ASN A 92 9.75 23.54 -14.75
CA ASN A 92 9.63 24.78 -15.52
C ASN A 92 11.00 25.33 -15.97
N LYS A 93 12.07 25.00 -15.24
CA LYS A 93 13.44 25.48 -15.52
C LYS A 93 14.34 24.40 -16.12
N TYR A 94 14.02 23.14 -15.89
CA TYR A 94 14.74 21.98 -16.39
C TYR A 94 14.07 21.44 -17.65
N GLN A 95 14.81 21.16 -18.73
CA GLN A 95 14.24 20.58 -19.96
C GLN A 95 13.90 19.08 -19.83
N HIS A 96 13.67 18.61 -18.60
CA HIS A 96 13.38 17.23 -18.26
C HIS A 96 12.15 17.19 -17.37
N ASN A 97 11.28 16.22 -17.60
CA ASN A 97 10.00 16.14 -16.90
C ASN A 97 10.07 15.14 -15.75
N PHE A 98 10.49 15.62 -14.57
CA PHE A 98 10.45 14.82 -13.35
C PHE A 98 9.01 14.55 -12.95
N GLN A 99 8.77 13.39 -12.33
CA GLN A 99 7.45 12.96 -11.86
C GLN A 99 7.33 13.08 -10.34
N LEU A 100 6.08 13.25 -9.88
CA LEU A 100 5.80 13.32 -8.47
C LEU A 100 6.04 11.95 -7.83
N GLY A 101 7.06 11.87 -6.98
CA GLY A 101 7.43 10.65 -6.29
C GLY A 101 6.73 10.46 -4.94
N PRO A 102 7.25 9.52 -4.12
CA PRO A 102 6.72 9.24 -2.79
C PRO A 102 6.74 10.46 -1.85
N LEU A 103 5.65 10.64 -1.10
CA LEU A 103 5.62 11.47 0.10
C LEU A 103 5.78 10.55 1.31
N ILE A 104 6.86 10.73 2.05
CA ILE A 104 7.22 9.92 3.21
C ILE A 104 7.10 10.79 4.45
N ILE A 105 6.33 10.35 5.43
CA ILE A 105 6.15 11.06 6.70
C ILE A 105 6.62 10.14 7.82
N ILE A 106 7.66 10.57 8.54
CA ILE A 106 8.23 9.86 9.68
C ILE A 106 7.76 10.57 10.95
N SER A 107 6.94 9.89 11.75
CA SER A 107 6.45 10.42 13.03
C SER A 107 7.20 9.76 14.19
N GLN A 108 7.91 10.55 14.99
CA GLN A 108 8.57 10.06 16.21
C GLN A 108 7.56 9.79 17.33
N SER A 109 6.52 10.62 17.43
CA SER A 109 5.38 10.43 18.33
C SER A 109 4.08 10.63 17.57
N ALA A 110 3.54 9.54 17.02
CA ALA A 110 2.21 9.51 16.44
C ALA A 110 1.18 9.26 17.55
N HIS A 111 0.23 10.17 17.74
CA HIS A 111 -0.74 10.08 18.83
C HIS A 111 -2.11 10.61 18.42
N ILE A 112 -3.14 10.22 19.16
CA ILE A 112 -4.50 10.73 19.07
C ILE A 112 -4.90 11.19 20.47
N TYR A 113 -5.35 12.44 20.60
CA TYR A 113 -5.85 12.95 21.87
C TYR A 113 -7.13 12.22 22.30
N SER A 114 -7.29 12.03 23.61
CA SER A 114 -8.38 11.20 24.16
C SER A 114 -9.78 11.74 23.86
N ASP A 115 -9.91 13.05 23.71
CA ASP A 115 -11.14 13.72 23.30
C ASP A 115 -11.53 13.43 21.85
N CYS A 116 -10.59 12.96 21.03
CA CYS A 116 -10.81 12.60 19.63
C CYS A 116 -11.19 11.14 19.41
N TRP A 117 -11.16 10.27 20.44
CA TRP A 117 -11.34 8.82 20.28
C TRP A 117 -12.71 8.46 19.69
N GLU A 118 -13.80 9.01 20.23
CA GLU A 118 -15.15 8.73 19.71
C GLU A 118 -15.31 9.18 18.24
N HIS A 119 -14.61 10.25 17.85
CA HIS A 119 -14.64 10.73 16.47
C HIS A 119 -13.80 9.84 15.54
N ALA A 120 -12.64 9.37 16.01
CA ALA A 120 -11.82 8.40 15.30
C ALA A 120 -12.58 7.08 15.05
N ASP A 121 -13.29 6.57 16.06
CA ASP A 121 -14.11 5.36 15.94
C ASP A 121 -15.20 5.53 14.86
N LYS A 122 -15.90 6.68 14.86
CA LYS A 122 -16.90 6.98 13.83
C LYS A 122 -16.31 6.98 12.42
N VAL A 123 -15.14 7.59 12.22
CA VAL A 123 -14.45 7.59 10.91
C VAL A 123 -14.12 6.17 10.46
N ILE A 124 -13.67 5.30 11.37
CA ILE A 124 -13.38 3.89 11.04
C ILE A 124 -14.68 3.16 10.64
N GLU A 125 -15.75 3.33 11.41
CA GLU A 125 -17.01 2.66 11.15
C GLU A 125 -17.65 3.07 9.81
N THR A 126 -17.61 4.36 9.46
CA THR A 126 -18.25 4.87 8.25
C THR A 126 -17.36 4.83 7.02
N GLU A 127 -16.10 5.24 7.14
CA GLU A 127 -15.21 5.41 5.99
C GLU A 127 -14.29 4.23 5.76
N TYR A 128 -13.67 3.66 6.81
CA TYR A 128 -12.70 2.57 6.62
C TYR A 128 -13.37 1.33 6.02
N ARG A 129 -14.58 0.98 6.46
CA ARG A 129 -15.37 -0.11 5.84
C ARG A 129 -15.62 0.13 4.35
N ARG A 130 -15.96 1.36 3.97
CA ARG A 130 -16.20 1.74 2.56
C ARG A 130 -14.92 1.65 1.73
N ILE A 131 -13.79 2.11 2.26
CA ILE A 131 -12.47 2.00 1.61
C ILE A 131 -12.10 0.52 1.43
N CYS A 132 -12.24 -0.31 2.47
CA CYS A 132 -11.96 -1.74 2.36
C CYS A 132 -12.92 -2.51 1.42
N GLN A 133 -14.11 -1.97 1.16
CA GLN A 133 -15.06 -2.52 0.18
C GLN A 133 -14.68 -2.16 -1.25
N GLN A 134 -13.89 -1.10 -1.48
CA GLN A 134 -13.24 -0.84 -2.77
C GLN A 134 -12.10 -1.84 -2.97
N ARG A 135 -12.47 -3.11 -3.17
CA ARG A 135 -11.54 -4.20 -3.45
C ARG A 135 -10.90 -3.97 -4.80
N THR A 136 -9.64 -3.58 -4.82
CA THR A 136 -8.77 -3.89 -5.95
C THR A 136 -8.38 -5.36 -5.78
N TYR A 137 -8.97 -6.26 -6.56
CA TYR A 137 -8.54 -7.67 -6.64
C TYR A 137 -7.20 -7.82 -7.39
N ASN A 138 -6.32 -6.84 -7.21
CA ASN A 138 -5.04 -6.80 -7.89
C ASN A 138 -4.03 -7.57 -7.03
N ASP A 139 -4.23 -8.88 -6.95
CA ASP A 139 -3.17 -9.81 -6.56
C ASP A 139 -2.57 -10.33 -7.86
N PRO A 140 -1.38 -9.86 -8.26
CA PRO A 140 -0.72 -10.31 -9.49
C PRO A 140 -0.49 -11.83 -9.52
N SER A 141 -0.49 -12.48 -8.35
CA SER A 141 -0.24 -13.92 -8.15
C SER A 141 -1.50 -14.71 -7.76
N GLY A 142 -2.68 -14.06 -7.72
CA GLY A 142 -3.90 -14.63 -7.14
C GLY A 142 -4.86 -15.31 -8.13
N SER A 143 -4.50 -15.41 -9.41
CA SER A 143 -5.42 -15.89 -10.45
C SER A 143 -5.30 -17.39 -10.68
N PHE A 144 -6.20 -18.17 -10.09
CA PHE A 144 -6.24 -19.64 -10.23
C PHE A 144 -7.56 -20.12 -10.83
N LEU A 145 -7.47 -21.04 -11.79
CA LEU A 145 -8.60 -21.81 -12.32
C LEU A 145 -8.53 -23.23 -11.77
N ILE A 146 -9.62 -23.69 -11.19
CA ILE A 146 -9.72 -25.02 -10.59
C ILE A 146 -10.74 -25.82 -11.38
N SER A 147 -10.36 -27.04 -11.75
CA SER A 147 -11.25 -27.99 -12.41
C SER A 147 -11.00 -29.40 -11.89
N ILE A 148 -11.96 -30.29 -12.11
CA ILE A 148 -11.80 -31.72 -11.84
C ILE A 148 -11.76 -32.42 -13.20
N LYS A 149 -10.68 -33.15 -13.48
CA LYS A 149 -10.49 -33.93 -14.71
C LYS A 149 -9.82 -35.24 -14.36
N ASP A 150 -10.22 -36.33 -15.01
CA ASP A 150 -9.58 -37.65 -14.87
C ASP A 150 -9.37 -38.12 -13.42
N ASN A 151 -10.34 -37.82 -12.54
CA ASN A 151 -10.29 -38.14 -11.10
C ASN A 151 -9.11 -37.47 -10.37
N GLU A 152 -8.71 -36.28 -10.83
CA GLU A 152 -7.78 -35.36 -10.16
C GLU A 152 -8.34 -33.93 -10.15
N ILE A 153 -7.93 -33.15 -9.15
CA ILE A 153 -8.12 -31.70 -9.11
C ILE A 153 -6.96 -31.08 -9.88
N ILE A 154 -7.27 -30.26 -10.87
CA ILE A 154 -6.33 -29.49 -11.68
C ILE A 154 -6.44 -28.02 -11.28
N VAL A 155 -5.30 -27.40 -11.00
CA VAL A 155 -5.18 -25.98 -10.63
C VAL A 155 -4.26 -25.29 -11.62
N GLU A 156 -4.80 -24.43 -12.47
CA GLU A 156 -4.04 -23.63 -13.43
C GLU A 156 -3.82 -22.24 -12.84
N HIS A 157 -2.55 -21.86 -12.64
CA HIS A 157 -2.17 -20.51 -12.28
C HIS A 157 -2.03 -19.70 -13.57
N ILE A 158 -2.80 -18.62 -13.70
CA ILE A 158 -2.85 -17.79 -14.91
C ILE A 158 -2.36 -16.37 -14.63
N THR A 159 -1.84 -15.72 -15.67
CA THR A 159 -1.58 -14.28 -15.63
C THR A 159 -2.89 -13.49 -15.54
N PRO A 160 -3.00 -12.52 -14.62
CA PRO A 160 -4.11 -11.59 -14.62
C PRO A 160 -4.22 -10.87 -15.97
N GLY A 161 -5.41 -10.85 -16.58
CA GLY A 161 -5.64 -10.20 -17.87
C GLY A 161 -5.43 -11.12 -19.08
N SER A 162 -4.18 -11.53 -19.38
CA SER A 162 -3.92 -12.33 -20.59
C SER A 162 -4.43 -13.78 -20.49
N GLY A 163 -4.57 -14.32 -19.27
CA GLY A 163 -5.09 -15.67 -19.05
C GLY A 163 -4.14 -16.79 -19.45
N GLU A 164 -2.87 -16.47 -19.68
CA GLU A 164 -1.84 -17.45 -20.03
C GLU A 164 -1.53 -18.32 -18.80
N VAL A 165 -1.51 -19.63 -18.98
CA VAL A 165 -1.16 -20.57 -17.91
C VAL A 165 0.35 -20.49 -17.65
N VAL A 166 0.72 -19.98 -16.48
CA VAL A 166 2.12 -19.88 -16.04
C VAL A 166 2.55 -21.06 -15.18
N ASN A 167 1.60 -21.75 -14.54
CA ASN A 167 1.88 -23.00 -13.83
C ASN A 167 0.63 -23.88 -13.76
N CYS A 168 0.82 -25.18 -13.54
CA CYS A 168 -0.27 -26.13 -13.36
C CYS A 168 0.08 -27.14 -12.25
N TYR A 169 -0.86 -27.35 -11.34
CA TYR A 169 -0.76 -28.32 -10.25
C TYR A 169 -1.86 -29.35 -10.39
N SER A 170 -1.55 -30.63 -10.13
CA SER A 170 -2.56 -31.69 -10.08
C SER A 170 -2.42 -32.57 -8.84
N GLY A 171 -3.56 -33.03 -8.33
CA GLY A 171 -3.59 -33.89 -7.17
C GLY A 171 -4.99 -34.26 -6.72
N LYS A 172 -5.08 -35.22 -5.80
CA LYS A 172 -6.36 -35.72 -5.29
C LYS A 172 -6.81 -35.07 -3.98
N THR A 173 -5.91 -34.33 -3.31
CA THR A 173 -6.19 -33.73 -2.01
C THR A 173 -5.90 -32.23 -2.03
N ALA A 174 -6.78 -31.46 -1.40
CA ALA A 174 -6.61 -30.01 -1.25
C ALA A 174 -5.30 -29.71 -0.51
N ARG A 175 -4.97 -30.53 0.51
CA ARG A 175 -3.75 -30.39 1.30
C ARG A 175 -2.48 -30.41 0.48
N LYS A 176 -2.35 -31.38 -0.41
CA LYS A 176 -1.16 -31.47 -1.26
C LYS A 176 -1.06 -30.24 -2.16
N LEU A 177 -2.18 -29.82 -2.74
CA LEU A 177 -2.23 -28.72 -3.70
C LEU A 177 -1.93 -27.36 -3.05
N TYR A 178 -2.57 -27.02 -1.92
CA TYR A 178 -2.28 -25.75 -1.27
C TYR A 178 -0.85 -25.70 -0.70
N GLN A 179 -0.25 -26.84 -0.32
CA GLN A 179 1.16 -26.88 0.10
C GLN A 179 2.09 -26.58 -1.07
N GLN A 180 1.88 -27.24 -2.22
CA GLN A 180 2.66 -26.97 -3.43
C GLN A 180 2.53 -25.51 -3.86
N ILE A 181 1.32 -24.97 -3.86
CA ILE A 181 1.07 -23.57 -4.24
C ILE A 181 1.74 -22.61 -3.26
N ALA A 182 1.66 -22.86 -1.95
CA ALA A 182 2.32 -22.03 -0.94
C ALA A 182 3.86 -22.02 -1.10
N ASP A 183 4.45 -23.16 -1.45
CA ASP A 183 5.90 -23.28 -1.69
C ASP A 183 6.34 -22.51 -2.94
N THR A 184 5.50 -22.48 -3.98
CA THR A 184 5.83 -21.84 -5.28
C THR A 184 5.34 -20.40 -5.41
N CYS A 185 4.41 -19.95 -4.57
CA CYS A 185 3.79 -18.63 -4.62
C CYS A 185 3.83 -17.94 -3.24
N PRO A 186 5.02 -17.61 -2.71
CA PRO A 186 5.16 -17.00 -1.39
C PRO A 186 4.56 -15.59 -1.28
N SER A 187 4.26 -14.95 -2.41
CA SER A 187 3.61 -13.63 -2.51
C SER A 187 2.09 -13.68 -2.51
N LEU A 188 1.47 -14.87 -2.47
CA LEU A 188 0.01 -15.01 -2.51
C LEU A 188 -0.62 -14.32 -1.28
N GLU A 189 -1.59 -13.42 -1.52
CA GLU A 189 -2.24 -12.72 -0.42
C GLU A 189 -3.03 -13.68 0.48
N ILE A 190 -3.04 -13.40 1.79
CA ILE A 190 -3.72 -14.25 2.79
C ILE A 190 -5.19 -14.49 2.43
N LYS A 191 -5.90 -13.46 1.94
CA LYS A 191 -7.31 -13.60 1.54
C LYS A 191 -7.48 -14.54 0.35
N HIS A 192 -6.59 -14.49 -0.64
CA HIS A 192 -6.61 -15.43 -1.77
C HIS A 192 -6.19 -16.83 -1.34
N ALA A 193 -5.23 -16.98 -0.42
CA ALA A 193 -4.87 -18.28 0.15
C ALA A 193 -6.07 -18.93 0.88
N MET A 194 -6.85 -18.15 1.64
CA MET A 194 -8.08 -18.64 2.30
C MET A 194 -9.17 -19.03 1.29
N TYR A 195 -9.34 -18.24 0.23
CA TYR A 195 -10.26 -18.56 -0.87
C TYR A 195 -9.84 -19.85 -1.60
N LEU A 196 -8.57 -19.94 -1.99
CA LEU A 196 -7.99 -21.08 -2.68
C LEU A 196 -8.14 -22.36 -1.87
N GLY A 197 -7.82 -22.32 -0.57
CA GLY A 197 -8.02 -23.46 0.33
C GLY A 197 -9.49 -23.91 0.38
N THR A 198 -10.43 -22.95 0.36
CA THR A 198 -11.87 -23.24 0.34
C THR A 198 -12.28 -23.94 -0.96
N GLU A 199 -11.86 -23.42 -2.12
CA GLU A 199 -12.18 -23.98 -3.42
C GLU A 199 -11.57 -25.38 -3.62
N LEU A 200 -10.31 -25.56 -3.23
CA LEU A 200 -9.63 -26.85 -3.28
C LEU A 200 -10.33 -27.90 -2.40
N GLN A 201 -10.79 -27.51 -1.21
CA GLN A 201 -11.52 -28.41 -0.33
C GLN A 201 -12.88 -28.82 -0.92
N LYS A 202 -13.61 -27.89 -1.57
CA LYS A 202 -14.83 -28.22 -2.30
C LYS A 202 -14.55 -29.21 -3.43
N ALA A 203 -13.50 -28.98 -4.21
CA ALA A 203 -13.11 -29.87 -5.30
C ALA A 203 -12.75 -31.28 -4.79
N GLU A 204 -12.01 -31.38 -3.68
CA GLU A 204 -11.69 -32.65 -3.02
C GLU A 204 -12.96 -33.37 -2.53
N ILE A 205 -13.92 -32.66 -1.93
CA ILE A 205 -15.19 -33.26 -1.49
C ILE A 205 -15.95 -33.84 -2.69
N CYS A 206 -16.02 -33.12 -3.82
CA CYS A 206 -16.64 -33.61 -5.04
C CYS A 206 -15.94 -34.86 -5.57
N LEU A 207 -14.61 -34.87 -5.61
CA LEU A 207 -13.81 -36.00 -6.07
C LEU A 207 -14.02 -37.24 -5.18
N VAL A 208 -13.97 -37.09 -3.86
CA VAL A 208 -14.17 -38.19 -2.90
C VAL A 208 -15.60 -38.74 -2.92
N LYS A 209 -16.61 -37.87 -3.10
CA LYS A 209 -18.02 -38.27 -3.15
C LYS A 209 -18.50 -38.62 -4.56
N ASN A 210 -17.63 -38.57 -5.56
CA ASN A 210 -17.95 -38.79 -6.97
C ASN A 210 -19.13 -37.91 -7.45
N LEU A 211 -19.08 -36.62 -7.11
CA LEU A 211 -20.07 -35.61 -7.46
C LEU A 211 -19.57 -34.76 -8.65
N ASP A 212 -20.34 -34.72 -9.74
CA ASP A 212 -20.06 -33.85 -10.90
C ASP A 212 -20.49 -32.38 -10.69
N SER A 213 -20.68 -31.95 -9.44
CA SER A 213 -21.25 -30.64 -9.09
C SER A 213 -20.22 -29.55 -8.77
N TYR A 214 -18.92 -29.83 -8.89
CA TYR A 214 -17.92 -28.81 -8.62
C TYR A 214 -18.00 -27.68 -9.66
N GLN A 215 -18.27 -26.47 -9.18
CA GLN A 215 -18.14 -25.25 -9.95
C GLN A 215 -17.45 -24.21 -9.07
N GLN A 216 -16.30 -23.72 -9.54
CA GLN A 216 -15.57 -22.65 -8.87
C GLN A 216 -16.47 -21.43 -8.67
N ASP A 217 -16.27 -20.71 -7.56
CA ASP A 217 -17.06 -19.53 -7.13
C ASP A 217 -18.53 -19.78 -6.81
N LYS A 218 -19.03 -21.01 -6.95
CA LYS A 218 -20.39 -21.37 -6.56
C LYS A 218 -20.44 -22.20 -5.28
N PRO A 219 -21.53 -22.09 -4.50
CA PRO A 219 -21.77 -22.98 -3.38
C PRO A 219 -21.78 -24.45 -3.82
N LEU A 220 -21.21 -25.32 -3.00
CA LEU A 220 -21.28 -26.76 -3.23
C LEU A 220 -22.69 -27.27 -2.91
N ILE A 221 -23.36 -27.86 -3.90
CA ILE A 221 -24.67 -28.48 -3.73
C ILE A 221 -24.47 -29.97 -3.46
N ILE A 222 -24.84 -30.41 -2.26
CA ILE A 222 -24.81 -31.82 -1.85
C ILE A 222 -26.27 -32.29 -1.71
N ASN A 223 -26.74 -33.10 -2.68
CA ASN A 223 -28.01 -33.79 -2.52
C ASN A 223 -27.80 -34.97 -1.58
N LEU A 224 -28.13 -34.77 -0.30
CA LEU A 224 -28.17 -35.88 0.66
C LEU A 224 -29.39 -36.74 0.33
N SER A 225 -29.17 -37.91 -0.27
CA SER A 225 -30.15 -38.98 -0.26
C SER A 225 -30.31 -39.44 1.19
N VAL A 226 -31.38 -38.97 1.84
CA VAL A 226 -31.81 -39.46 3.14
C VAL A 226 -32.32 -40.89 2.92
N TYR A 227 -31.56 -41.87 3.40
CA TYR A 227 -32.04 -43.25 3.59
C TYR A 227 -32.61 -43.40 4.99
#